data_AF-A0A0C3PLS9-F1
#
_entry.id   AF-A0A0C3PLS9-F1
#
_cell.length_a   1.000
_cell.length_b   1.000
_cell.length_c   1.000
_cell.angle_alpha   90.00
_cell.angle_beta   90.00
_cell.angle_gamma   90.00
#
_symmetry.space_group_name_H-M   'P 1'
#
loop_
_entity.id
_entity.type
_entity.pdbx_description
1 polymer ?
#
loop_
_entity_poly.entity_id
_entity_poly.type
_entity_poly.pdbx_seq_one_letter_code
_entity_poly.pdbx_strand_id
1 'polypeptide(L)'
;MKLLLLYAAITCLPSCYASSGDRSHIYQDCVSRCHTQSCAAGPADLPIALRLTRWTCTDDCKYQCMHLITDAAIDTGERIHQYHGKWPFWRFAGMQEPASVAFSLLNLLFHVRGAQRVRQRIPIEHPMRWYYLAFSAVSVNAWIWSSVFHTRDLPTTEKLDYFSAALAIIYALFYTIVRLFHLYPRRTPQHFRRRAHHIWATVCCVAYISHVTYLTVLPRFDYTYNMAFNLGIGMTHNVLWLLYSLPASLSLVRRFPGKPKSYRPTFASKAAVFVLLTTAATVLELFDFPPWYRTIDAHSLWHLATAPIAAFWYQFLIEDSLDDSWRTAKSE
;
A
#
# COMPACT_ATOMS: atom_id res chain seq x y z
N MET A 1 -14.70 22.50 27.74
CA MET A 1 -14.20 22.50 26.34
C MET A 1 -13.69 21.12 25.88
N LYS A 2 -12.88 20.39 26.66
CA LYS A 2 -12.41 19.03 26.29
C LYS A 2 -13.51 17.95 26.25
N LEU A 3 -14.52 18.00 27.12
CA LEU A 3 -15.68 17.08 27.07
C LEU A 3 -16.65 17.35 25.91
N LEU A 4 -16.80 18.61 25.49
CA LEU A 4 -17.65 19.00 24.36
C LEU A 4 -17.04 18.56 23.02
N LEU A 5 -15.72 18.56 22.90
CA LEU A 5 -15.00 18.00 21.74
C LEU A 5 -15.13 16.47 21.67
N LEU A 6 -15.19 15.78 22.82
CA LEU A 6 -15.45 14.33 22.86
C LEU A 6 -16.89 14.01 22.45
N TYR A 7 -17.86 14.83 22.88
CA TYR A 7 -19.28 14.65 22.51
C TYR A 7 -19.54 14.97 21.03
N ALA A 8 -18.87 15.99 20.48
CA ALA A 8 -18.94 16.32 19.05
C ALA A 8 -18.27 15.26 18.15
N ALA A 9 -17.26 14.55 18.67
CA ALA A 9 -16.64 13.42 17.97
C ALA A 9 -17.51 12.15 17.97
N ILE A 10 -18.38 11.97 18.97
CA ILE A 10 -19.30 10.83 19.08
C ILE A 10 -20.57 11.05 18.22
N THR A 11 -21.00 12.30 18.00
CA THR A 11 -22.19 12.60 17.18
C THR A 11 -21.92 12.67 15.66
N CYS A 12 -20.66 12.57 15.23
CA CYS A 12 -20.27 12.46 13.82
C CYS A 12 -19.76 11.05 13.48
N LEU A 13 -20.31 9.99 14.07
CA LEU A 13 -20.09 8.65 13.53
C LEU A 13 -20.76 8.60 12.15
N PRO A 14 -19.99 8.55 11.04
CA PRO A 14 -20.60 8.41 9.73
C PRO A 14 -21.38 7.10 9.72
N SER A 15 -22.68 7.19 9.47
CA SER A 15 -23.48 6.01 9.17
C SER A 15 -22.81 5.27 8.02
N CYS A 16 -22.23 4.10 8.31
CA CYS A 16 -21.61 3.24 7.31
C CYS A 16 -22.72 2.60 6.47
N TYR A 17 -23.14 3.31 5.43
CA TYR A 17 -24.07 2.76 4.46
C TYR A 17 -23.33 1.79 3.53
N ALA A 18 -23.97 0.66 3.21
CA ALA A 18 -23.55 -0.18 2.09
C ALA A 18 -23.52 0.65 0.80
N SER A 19 -22.82 0.19 -0.25
CA SER A 19 -22.75 0.97 -1.49
C SER A 19 -24.15 1.24 -2.06
N SER A 20 -24.30 2.36 -2.77
CA SER A 20 -25.63 2.76 -3.28
C SER A 20 -26.29 1.69 -4.17
N GLY A 21 -25.50 0.93 -4.92
CA GLY A 21 -25.98 -0.20 -5.72
C GLY A 21 -26.53 -1.35 -4.86
N ASP A 22 -25.89 -1.66 -3.72
CA ASP A 22 -26.33 -2.72 -2.81
C ASP A 22 -27.68 -2.41 -2.15
N ARG A 23 -28.00 -1.13 -2.00
CA ARG A 23 -29.26 -0.65 -1.43
C ARG A 23 -30.40 -0.58 -2.47
N SER A 24 -30.10 -0.78 -3.75
CA SER A 24 -31.10 -0.71 -4.82
C SER A 24 -32.01 -1.94 -4.80
N HIS A 25 -33.32 -1.72 -4.76
CA HIS A 25 -34.32 -2.79 -4.88
C HIS A 25 -34.18 -3.54 -6.21
N ILE A 26 -33.88 -2.83 -7.30
CA ILE A 26 -33.66 -3.44 -8.62
C ILE A 26 -32.52 -4.45 -8.58
N TYR A 27 -31.43 -4.09 -7.90
CA TYR A 27 -30.28 -4.98 -7.72
C TYR A 27 -30.62 -6.19 -6.85
N GLN A 28 -31.23 -5.97 -5.69
CA GLN A 28 -31.62 -7.04 -4.77
C GLN A 28 -32.58 -8.03 -5.42
N ASP A 29 -33.60 -7.55 -6.14
CA ASP A 29 -34.58 -8.38 -6.84
C ASP A 29 -33.96 -9.15 -8.01
N CYS A 30 -33.02 -8.55 -8.73
CA CYS A 30 -32.28 -9.25 -9.79
C CYS A 30 -31.47 -10.41 -9.20
N VAL A 31 -30.70 -10.16 -8.14
CA VAL A 31 -29.85 -11.19 -7.51
C VAL A 31 -30.71 -12.31 -6.92
N SER A 32 -31.82 -11.98 -6.25
CA SER A 32 -32.76 -12.95 -5.68
C SER A 32 -33.37 -13.86 -6.76
N ARG A 33 -33.80 -13.28 -7.89
CA ARG A 33 -34.33 -14.06 -9.03
C ARG A 33 -33.27 -14.94 -9.66
N CYS A 34 -32.08 -14.40 -9.95
CA CYS A 34 -30.97 -15.16 -10.51
C CYS A 34 -30.59 -16.34 -9.60
N HIS A 35 -30.50 -16.11 -8.29
CA HIS A 35 -30.17 -17.16 -7.32
C HIS A 35 -31.21 -18.28 -7.33
N THR A 36 -32.49 -17.93 -7.28
CA THR A 36 -33.59 -18.91 -7.26
C THR A 36 -33.64 -19.73 -8.54
N GLN A 37 -33.37 -19.11 -9.69
CA GLN A 37 -33.42 -19.77 -11.00
C GLN A 37 -32.16 -20.61 -11.29
N SER A 38 -30.97 -20.10 -10.94
CA SER A 38 -29.70 -20.64 -11.43
C SER A 38 -28.89 -21.38 -10.35
N CYS A 39 -29.10 -21.07 -9.07
CA CYS A 39 -28.31 -21.64 -7.96
C CYS A 39 -29.08 -22.66 -7.12
N ALA A 40 -30.42 -22.64 -7.12
CA ALA A 40 -31.22 -23.51 -6.25
C ALA A 40 -31.25 -24.99 -6.69
N ALA A 41 -30.96 -25.29 -7.96
CA ALA A 41 -31.07 -26.64 -8.53
C ALA A 41 -29.79 -27.51 -8.39
N GLY A 42 -28.70 -26.98 -7.83
CA GLY A 42 -27.42 -27.70 -7.69
C GLY A 42 -26.20 -26.79 -7.89
N PRO A 43 -24.96 -27.32 -7.78
CA PRO A 43 -23.76 -26.52 -8.04
C PRO A 43 -23.76 -26.01 -9.48
N ALA A 44 -23.78 -24.69 -9.64
CA ALA A 44 -23.75 -24.06 -10.96
C ALA A 44 -22.49 -24.46 -11.73
N ASP A 45 -22.65 -24.71 -13.04
CA ASP A 45 -21.54 -25.01 -13.95
C ASP A 45 -20.77 -23.73 -14.29
N LEU A 46 -20.02 -23.23 -13.29
CA LEU A 46 -19.17 -22.06 -13.47
C LEU A 46 -17.91 -22.44 -14.26
N PRO A 47 -17.42 -21.55 -15.15
CA PRO A 47 -16.14 -21.73 -15.83
C PRO A 47 -15.01 -22.07 -14.85
N ILE A 48 -14.05 -22.91 -15.30
CA ILE A 48 -12.95 -23.41 -14.46
C ILE A 48 -12.21 -22.29 -13.74
N ALA A 49 -11.93 -21.18 -14.45
CA ALA A 49 -11.26 -20.02 -13.88
C ALA A 49 -12.02 -19.47 -12.66
N LEU A 50 -13.34 -19.37 -12.73
CA LEU A 50 -14.17 -18.88 -11.62
C LEU A 50 -14.16 -19.85 -10.44
N ARG A 51 -14.16 -21.16 -10.70
CA ARG A 51 -14.08 -22.18 -9.64
C ARG A 51 -12.72 -22.16 -8.95
N LEU A 52 -11.63 -22.04 -9.71
CA LEU A 52 -10.27 -21.95 -9.18
C LEU A 52 -10.08 -20.72 -8.30
N THR A 53 -10.66 -19.59 -8.66
CA THR A 53 -10.67 -18.37 -7.84
C THR A 53 -11.85 -18.30 -6.86
N ARG A 54 -12.52 -19.43 -6.59
CA ARG A 54 -13.55 -19.60 -5.55
C ARG A 54 -14.74 -18.63 -5.67
N TRP A 55 -15.20 -18.32 -6.88
CA TRP A 55 -16.50 -17.67 -7.07
C TRP A 55 -17.62 -18.65 -6.85
N THR A 56 -18.68 -18.21 -6.18
CA THR A 56 -19.92 -18.98 -5.99
C THR A 56 -20.94 -18.61 -7.06
N CYS A 57 -21.97 -19.45 -7.23
CA CYS A 57 -23.10 -19.12 -8.10
C CYS A 57 -23.75 -17.77 -7.71
N THR A 58 -23.90 -17.53 -6.41
CA THR A 58 -24.44 -16.27 -5.89
C THR A 58 -23.56 -15.07 -6.25
N ASP A 59 -22.23 -15.22 -6.20
CA ASP A 59 -21.34 -14.14 -6.61
C ASP A 59 -21.42 -13.88 -8.12
N ASP A 60 -21.63 -14.93 -8.92
CA ASP A 60 -21.86 -14.77 -10.35
C ASP A 60 -23.18 -14.04 -10.64
N CYS A 61 -24.26 -14.38 -9.94
CA CYS A 61 -25.52 -13.64 -10.00
C CYS A 61 -25.35 -12.15 -9.62
N LYS A 62 -24.60 -11.86 -8.54
CA LYS A 62 -24.26 -10.48 -8.16
C LYS A 62 -23.54 -9.74 -9.27
N TYR A 63 -22.57 -10.41 -9.91
CA TYR A 63 -21.81 -9.86 -11.02
C TYR A 63 -22.71 -9.56 -12.24
N GLN A 64 -23.51 -10.53 -12.69
CA GLN A 64 -24.40 -10.36 -13.85
C GLN A 64 -25.39 -9.21 -13.62
N CYS A 65 -26.07 -9.19 -12.47
CA CYS A 65 -27.01 -8.15 -12.12
C CYS A 65 -26.38 -6.76 -12.03
N MET A 66 -25.18 -6.66 -11.44
CA MET A 66 -24.41 -5.42 -11.40
C MET A 66 -24.13 -4.90 -12.82
N HIS A 67 -23.68 -5.77 -13.73
CA HIS A 67 -23.36 -5.37 -15.10
C HIS A 67 -24.61 -4.97 -15.89
N LEU A 68 -25.70 -5.75 -15.83
CA LEU A 68 -26.97 -5.45 -16.48
C LEU A 68 -27.52 -4.08 -16.08
N ILE A 69 -27.52 -3.77 -14.79
CA ILE A 69 -27.99 -2.48 -14.29
C ILE A 69 -27.04 -1.35 -14.71
N THR A 70 -25.74 -1.61 -14.70
CA THR A 70 -24.76 -0.61 -15.14
C THR A 70 -24.86 -0.34 -16.64
N ASP A 71 -25.10 -1.35 -17.47
CA ASP A 71 -25.29 -1.18 -18.92
C ASP A 71 -26.53 -0.31 -19.19
N ALA A 72 -27.64 -0.61 -18.53
CA ALA A 72 -28.85 0.21 -18.62
C ALA A 72 -28.59 1.66 -18.19
N ALA A 73 -27.85 1.89 -17.11
CA ALA A 73 -27.50 3.24 -16.65
C ALA A 73 -26.62 3.99 -17.66
N ILE A 74 -25.69 3.31 -18.33
CA ILE A 74 -24.86 3.92 -19.38
C ILE A 74 -25.73 4.32 -20.57
N ASP A 75 -26.63 3.44 -21.01
CA ASP A 75 -27.51 3.67 -22.16
C ASP A 75 -28.49 4.83 -21.93
N THR A 76 -28.97 5.01 -20.71
CA THR A 76 -29.91 6.10 -20.35
C THR A 76 -29.22 7.36 -19.85
N GLY A 77 -27.89 7.36 -19.71
CA GLY A 77 -27.13 8.49 -19.16
C GLY A 77 -27.34 8.70 -17.65
N GLU A 78 -27.78 7.66 -16.93
CA GLU A 78 -27.91 7.67 -15.48
C GLU A 78 -26.56 7.48 -14.76
N ARG A 79 -26.55 7.77 -13.46
CA ARG A 79 -25.36 7.62 -12.62
C ARG A 79 -25.01 6.13 -12.45
N ILE A 80 -23.74 5.79 -12.68
CA ILE A 80 -23.20 4.48 -12.32
C ILE A 80 -23.05 4.38 -10.79
N HIS A 81 -23.40 3.22 -10.25
CA HIS A 81 -23.32 2.92 -8.83
C HIS A 81 -22.14 2.00 -8.50
N GLN A 82 -21.58 2.17 -7.29
CA GLN A 82 -20.73 1.16 -6.67
C GLN A 82 -21.57 0.05 -6.04
N TYR A 83 -21.01 -1.16 -6.01
CA TYR A 83 -21.58 -2.38 -5.43
C TYR A 83 -20.51 -3.06 -4.58
N HIS A 84 -20.86 -3.51 -3.38
CA HIS A 84 -19.96 -4.16 -2.43
C HIS A 84 -18.64 -3.40 -2.23
N GLY A 85 -18.70 -2.07 -2.15
CA GLY A 85 -17.54 -1.20 -1.95
C GLY A 85 -16.69 -0.94 -3.20
N LYS A 86 -17.10 -1.44 -4.38
CA LYS A 86 -16.30 -1.34 -5.61
C LYS A 86 -17.11 -0.86 -6.81
N TRP A 87 -16.42 -0.31 -7.79
CA TRP A 87 -17.00 -0.02 -9.10
C TRP A 87 -17.22 -1.31 -9.92
N PRO A 88 -18.08 -1.28 -10.95
CA PRO A 88 -18.35 -2.46 -11.77
C PRO A 88 -17.23 -2.73 -12.79
N PHE A 89 -16.35 -3.70 -12.48
CA PHE A 89 -15.23 -4.12 -13.32
C PHE A 89 -15.54 -5.37 -14.15
N TRP A 90 -15.08 -5.41 -15.40
CA TRP A 90 -15.06 -6.65 -16.17
C TRP A 90 -14.08 -7.65 -15.55
N ARG A 91 -14.58 -8.83 -15.20
CA ARG A 91 -13.74 -9.94 -14.73
C ARG A 91 -12.94 -10.52 -15.89
N PHE A 92 -11.69 -10.91 -15.62
CA PHE A 92 -10.85 -11.64 -16.57
C PHE A 92 -10.19 -12.83 -15.88
N ALA A 93 -10.37 -14.05 -16.40
CA ALA A 93 -9.81 -15.29 -15.83
C ALA A 93 -10.04 -15.46 -14.31
N GLY A 94 -11.20 -15.00 -13.81
CA GLY A 94 -11.53 -15.05 -12.39
C GLY A 94 -11.01 -13.88 -11.55
N MET A 95 -10.18 -13.00 -12.10
CA MET A 95 -9.75 -11.77 -11.43
C MET A 95 -10.88 -10.74 -11.42
N GLN A 96 -11.17 -10.21 -10.24
CA GLN A 96 -12.16 -9.15 -10.04
C GLN A 96 -11.73 -7.82 -10.65
N GLU A 97 -10.45 -7.45 -10.47
CA GLU A 97 -9.88 -6.18 -10.93
C GLU A 97 -8.60 -6.43 -11.75
N PRO A 98 -8.71 -6.80 -13.03
CA PRO A 98 -7.56 -7.27 -13.81
C PRO A 98 -6.42 -6.25 -13.94
N ALA A 99 -6.73 -4.95 -14.02
CA ALA A 99 -5.72 -3.89 -14.06
C ALA A 99 -4.95 -3.79 -12.74
N SER A 100 -5.66 -3.76 -11.61
CA SER A 100 -5.05 -3.74 -10.26
C SER A 100 -4.15 -4.96 -10.05
N VAL A 101 -4.55 -6.15 -10.51
CA VAL A 101 -3.70 -7.35 -10.46
C VAL A 101 -2.44 -7.19 -11.31
N ALA A 102 -2.58 -6.76 -12.58
CA ALA A 102 -1.44 -6.59 -13.47
C ALA A 102 -0.42 -5.57 -12.93
N PHE A 103 -0.90 -4.45 -12.41
CA PHE A 103 -0.05 -3.39 -11.86
C PHE A 103 0.54 -3.74 -10.48
N SER A 104 -0.15 -4.56 -9.67
CA SER A 104 0.43 -5.18 -8.47
C SER A 104 1.60 -6.10 -8.82
N LEU A 105 1.45 -6.96 -9.83
CA LEU A 105 2.53 -7.83 -10.32
C LEU A 105 3.70 -7.03 -10.91
N LEU A 106 3.41 -5.90 -11.56
CA LEU A 106 4.45 -4.98 -12.03
C LEU A 106 5.25 -4.38 -10.87
N ASN A 107 4.59 -3.94 -9.81
CA ASN A 107 5.26 -3.47 -8.60
C ASN A 107 6.13 -4.57 -7.97
N LEU A 108 5.57 -5.78 -7.80
CA LEU A 108 6.30 -6.95 -7.31
C LEU A 108 7.61 -7.14 -8.10
N LEU A 109 7.52 -7.10 -9.42
CA LEU A 109 8.67 -7.25 -10.31
C LEU A 109 9.72 -6.16 -10.10
N PHE A 110 9.33 -4.90 -9.90
CA PHE A 110 10.27 -3.82 -9.61
C PHE A 110 10.94 -3.97 -8.25
N HIS A 111 10.25 -4.48 -7.24
CA HIS A 111 10.88 -4.81 -5.96
C HIS A 111 11.87 -5.97 -6.10
N VAL A 112 11.53 -7.04 -6.81
CA VAL A 112 12.46 -8.15 -7.09
C VAL A 112 13.73 -7.66 -7.82
N ARG A 113 13.56 -6.84 -8.86
CA ARG A 113 14.70 -6.22 -9.57
C ARG A 113 15.49 -5.28 -8.67
N GLY A 114 14.81 -4.53 -7.80
CA GLY A 114 15.42 -3.69 -6.77
C GLY A 114 16.33 -4.48 -5.85
N ALA A 115 15.86 -5.61 -5.29
CA ALA A 115 16.66 -6.52 -4.49
C ALA A 115 17.87 -7.05 -5.25
N GLN A 116 17.71 -7.46 -6.52
CA GLN A 116 18.82 -7.91 -7.34
C GLN A 116 19.90 -6.82 -7.49
N ARG A 117 19.50 -5.58 -7.82
CA ARG A 117 20.43 -4.45 -7.93
C ARG A 117 21.10 -4.13 -6.58
N VAL A 118 20.37 -4.20 -5.47
CA VAL A 118 20.95 -4.04 -4.12
C VAL A 118 22.01 -5.10 -3.85
N ARG A 119 21.73 -6.39 -4.13
CA ARG A 119 22.69 -7.49 -3.93
C ARG A 119 23.96 -7.33 -4.76
N GLN A 120 23.80 -6.85 -5.99
CA GLN A 120 24.90 -6.69 -6.96
C GLN A 120 25.76 -5.47 -6.67
N ARG A 121 25.14 -4.33 -6.31
CA ARG A 121 25.84 -3.04 -6.28
C ARG A 121 26.25 -2.59 -4.88
N ILE A 122 25.54 -2.98 -3.83
CA ILE A 122 25.86 -2.56 -2.46
C ILE A 122 26.78 -3.61 -1.81
N PRO A 123 27.99 -3.25 -1.33
CA PRO A 123 28.91 -4.20 -0.68
C PRO A 123 28.28 -4.94 0.50
N ILE A 124 28.72 -6.17 0.77
CA ILE A 124 28.11 -7.01 1.81
C ILE A 124 28.32 -6.45 3.22
N GLU A 125 29.39 -5.68 3.41
CA GLU A 125 29.73 -5.00 4.65
C GLU A 125 28.96 -3.69 4.86
N HIS A 126 28.17 -3.24 3.87
CA HIS A 126 27.42 -2.00 4.00
C HIS A 126 26.28 -2.17 5.01
N PRO A 127 26.19 -1.31 6.06
CA PRO A 127 25.27 -1.53 7.17
C PRO A 127 23.79 -1.49 6.76
N MET A 128 23.46 -0.76 5.70
CA MET A 128 22.07 -0.65 5.21
C MET A 128 21.65 -1.76 4.26
N ARG A 129 22.57 -2.60 3.75
CA ARG A 129 22.27 -3.59 2.70
C ARG A 129 21.14 -4.52 3.11
N TRP A 130 21.20 -5.08 4.31
CA TRP A 130 20.19 -6.00 4.81
C TRP A 130 18.83 -5.34 5.02
N TYR A 131 18.80 -4.08 5.45
CA TYR A 131 17.55 -3.34 5.57
C TYR A 131 16.86 -3.14 4.22
N TYR A 132 17.60 -2.84 3.16
CA TYR A 132 17.01 -2.68 1.82
C TYR A 132 16.54 -4.01 1.21
N LEU A 133 17.23 -5.12 1.50
CA LEU A 133 16.78 -6.45 1.09
C LEU A 133 15.53 -6.90 1.84
N ALA A 134 15.45 -6.64 3.14
CA ALA A 134 14.26 -6.91 3.92
C ALA A 134 13.08 -6.01 3.51
N PHE A 135 13.32 -4.73 3.21
CA PHE A 135 12.30 -3.85 2.62
C PHE A 135 11.75 -4.45 1.33
N SER A 136 12.64 -4.90 0.43
CA SER A 136 12.19 -5.57 -0.79
C SER A 136 11.38 -6.84 -0.53
N ALA A 137 11.76 -7.66 0.45
CA ALA A 137 11.03 -8.89 0.76
C ALA A 137 9.62 -8.58 1.30
N VAL A 138 9.51 -7.61 2.21
CA VAL A 138 8.23 -7.15 2.77
C VAL A 138 7.35 -6.55 1.68
N SER A 139 7.90 -5.71 0.79
CA SER A 139 7.16 -5.14 -0.33
C SER A 139 6.72 -6.21 -1.34
N VAL A 140 7.56 -7.20 -1.65
CA VAL A 140 7.14 -8.34 -2.50
C VAL A 140 5.96 -9.06 -1.87
N ASN A 141 5.98 -9.32 -0.55
CA ASN A 141 4.84 -9.90 0.15
C ASN A 141 3.57 -9.03 0.04
N ALA A 142 3.69 -7.71 0.20
CA ALA A 142 2.58 -6.79 0.03
C ALA A 142 1.94 -6.89 -1.37
N TRP A 143 2.76 -6.83 -2.42
CA TRP A 143 2.24 -6.91 -3.80
C TRP A 143 1.72 -8.29 -4.19
N ILE A 144 2.21 -9.37 -3.58
CA ILE A 144 1.59 -10.71 -3.69
C ILE A 144 0.17 -10.66 -3.13
N TRP A 145 0.00 -10.20 -1.89
CA TRP A 145 -1.32 -10.17 -1.26
C TRP A 145 -2.27 -9.20 -1.94
N SER A 146 -1.77 -8.08 -2.45
CA SER A 146 -2.57 -7.17 -3.27
C SER A 146 -3.05 -7.82 -4.57
N SER A 147 -2.16 -8.56 -5.26
CA SER A 147 -2.55 -9.34 -6.45
C SER A 147 -3.61 -10.40 -6.14
N VAL A 148 -3.49 -11.07 -4.99
CA VAL A 148 -4.44 -12.09 -4.53
C VAL A 148 -5.79 -11.46 -4.17
N PHE A 149 -5.80 -10.34 -3.46
CA PHE A 149 -7.01 -9.60 -3.09
C PHE A 149 -7.76 -9.06 -4.31
N HIS A 150 -7.07 -8.41 -5.23
CA HIS A 150 -7.67 -7.90 -6.48
C HIS A 150 -8.08 -9.01 -7.45
N THR A 151 -7.52 -10.21 -7.31
CA THR A 151 -8.04 -11.40 -7.99
C THR A 151 -9.36 -11.83 -7.35
N ARG A 152 -9.39 -11.98 -6.03
CA ARG A 152 -10.55 -12.46 -5.30
C ARG A 152 -10.64 -11.80 -3.93
N ASP A 153 -11.64 -10.93 -3.80
CA ASP A 153 -11.99 -10.26 -2.56
C ASP A 153 -12.74 -11.22 -1.61
N LEU A 154 -12.08 -11.56 -0.50
CA LEU A 154 -12.60 -12.33 0.62
C LEU A 154 -12.12 -11.67 1.91
N PRO A 155 -12.81 -11.85 3.05
CA PRO A 155 -12.37 -11.29 4.33
C PRO A 155 -10.94 -11.65 4.74
N THR A 156 -10.42 -12.79 4.25
CA THR A 156 -9.04 -13.21 4.50
C THR A 156 -8.04 -12.52 3.57
N THR A 157 -8.35 -12.40 2.27
CA THR A 157 -7.48 -11.75 1.29
C THR A 157 -7.44 -10.24 1.50
N GLU A 158 -8.58 -9.63 1.86
CA GLU A 158 -8.72 -8.24 2.32
C GLU A 158 -7.74 -7.96 3.47
N LYS A 159 -7.85 -8.71 4.57
CA LYS A 159 -6.97 -8.51 5.73
C LYS A 159 -5.50 -8.68 5.37
N LEU A 160 -5.16 -9.70 4.59
CA LEU A 160 -3.76 -9.98 4.25
C LEU A 160 -3.14 -8.93 3.32
N ASP A 161 -3.92 -8.34 2.41
CA ASP A 161 -3.47 -7.20 1.62
C ASP A 161 -3.17 -6.00 2.52
N TYR A 162 -4.16 -5.54 3.29
CA TYR A 162 -4.00 -4.37 4.15
C TYR A 162 -2.92 -4.54 5.23
N PHE A 163 -2.81 -5.72 5.84
CA PHE A 163 -1.77 -5.99 6.84
C PHE A 163 -0.38 -6.04 6.21
N SER A 164 -0.26 -6.50 4.96
CA SER A 164 1.02 -6.53 4.26
C SER A 164 1.43 -5.14 3.78
N ALA A 165 0.49 -4.32 3.31
CA ALA A 165 0.72 -2.92 2.99
C ALA A 165 1.18 -2.12 4.21
N ALA A 166 0.50 -2.29 5.36
CA ALA A 166 0.88 -1.65 6.61
C ALA A 166 2.28 -2.06 7.08
N LEU A 167 2.62 -3.36 6.96
CA LEU A 167 3.96 -3.84 7.29
C LEU A 167 5.03 -3.19 6.39
N ALA A 168 4.77 -3.05 5.09
CA ALA A 168 5.68 -2.41 4.14
C ALA A 168 5.93 -0.93 4.48
N ILE A 169 4.88 -0.18 4.81
CA ILE A 169 4.96 1.24 5.16
C ILE A 169 5.67 1.45 6.51
N ILE A 170 5.35 0.63 7.53
CA ILE A 170 6.05 0.65 8.82
C ILE A 170 7.52 0.30 8.63
N TYR A 171 7.82 -0.74 7.85
CA TYR A 171 9.20 -1.14 7.59
C TYR A 171 9.97 -0.05 6.83
N ALA A 172 9.32 0.67 5.92
CA ALA A 172 9.90 1.80 5.22
C ALA A 172 10.30 2.93 6.16
N LEU A 173 9.41 3.30 7.09
CA LEU A 173 9.73 4.26 8.14
C LEU A 173 10.83 3.72 9.07
N PHE A 174 10.79 2.44 9.40
CA PHE A 174 11.78 1.79 10.26
C PHE A 174 13.20 1.97 9.72
N TYR A 175 13.48 1.52 8.49
CA TYR A 175 14.83 1.66 7.94
C TYR A 175 15.21 3.12 7.66
N THR A 176 14.23 3.99 7.39
CA THR A 176 14.46 5.43 7.18
C THR A 176 15.02 6.07 8.44
N ILE A 177 14.41 5.83 9.60
CA ILE A 177 14.93 6.33 10.89
C ILE A 177 16.30 5.70 11.19
N VAL A 178 16.46 4.39 10.96
CA VAL A 178 17.76 3.73 11.14
C VAL A 178 18.86 4.37 10.28
N ARG A 179 18.55 4.71 9.03
CA ARG A 179 19.48 5.36 8.09
C ARG A 179 19.79 6.80 8.48
N LEU A 180 18.78 7.61 8.76
CA LEU A 180 18.94 9.06 8.96
C LEU A 180 19.62 9.39 10.30
N PHE A 181 19.38 8.57 11.33
CA PHE A 181 19.97 8.75 12.67
C PHE A 181 21.14 7.80 12.95
N HIS A 182 21.57 7.04 11.94
CA HIS A 182 22.71 6.11 12.00
C HIS A 182 22.61 5.07 13.12
N LEU A 183 21.43 4.49 13.31
CA LEU A 183 21.13 3.52 14.37
C LEU A 183 21.52 2.08 14.01
N TYR A 184 22.12 1.86 12.83
CA TYR A 184 22.59 0.54 12.41
C TYR A 184 23.80 0.09 13.25
N PRO A 185 24.01 -1.23 13.42
CA PRO A 185 25.20 -1.76 14.10
C PRO A 185 26.50 -1.28 13.43
N ARG A 186 27.50 -0.91 14.25
CA ARG A 186 28.84 -0.50 13.80
C ARG A 186 29.92 -1.30 14.53
N ARG A 187 31.13 -1.35 13.96
CA ARG A 187 32.28 -2.06 14.54
C ARG A 187 32.63 -1.58 15.94
N THR A 188 32.58 -0.26 16.17
CA THR A 188 32.71 0.33 17.50
C THR A 188 31.33 0.38 18.19
N PRO A 189 31.12 -0.39 19.27
CA PRO A 189 29.82 -0.44 19.94
C PRO A 189 29.53 0.89 20.62
N GLN A 190 28.59 1.67 20.07
CA GLN A 190 28.00 2.78 20.81
C GLN A 190 26.72 2.29 21.48
N HIS A 191 26.81 2.00 22.78
CA HIS A 191 25.69 1.45 23.57
C HIS A 191 24.39 2.23 23.39
N PHE A 192 24.47 3.56 23.29
CA PHE A 192 23.30 4.42 23.05
C PHE A 192 22.59 4.12 21.73
N ARG A 193 23.32 4.05 20.60
CA ARG A 193 22.73 3.79 19.26
C ARG A 193 22.08 2.41 19.18
N ARG A 194 22.73 1.40 19.76
CA ARG A 194 22.17 0.04 19.83
C ARG A 194 20.88 0.00 20.64
N ARG A 195 20.84 0.67 21.80
CA ARG A 195 19.61 0.79 22.60
C ARG A 195 18.52 1.51 21.83
N ALA A 196 18.82 2.64 21.20
CA ALA A 196 17.87 3.39 20.39
C ALA A 196 17.32 2.55 19.21
N HIS A 197 18.18 1.76 18.55
CA HIS A 197 17.75 0.83 17.51
C HIS A 197 16.72 -0.20 18.03
N HIS A 198 17.03 -0.86 19.14
CA HIS A 198 16.13 -1.86 19.72
C HIS A 198 14.82 -1.25 20.21
N ILE A 199 14.87 -0.09 20.87
CA ILE A 199 13.66 0.65 21.28
C ILE A 199 12.80 0.96 20.06
N TRP A 200 13.40 1.50 19.01
CA TRP A 200 12.68 1.84 17.79
C TRP A 200 12.09 0.61 17.09
N ALA A 201 12.84 -0.49 17.00
CA ALA A 201 12.33 -1.75 16.48
C ALA A 201 11.12 -2.26 17.29
N THR A 202 11.21 -2.22 18.62
CA THR A 202 10.10 -2.59 19.51
C THR A 202 8.88 -1.69 19.29
N VAL A 203 9.05 -0.38 19.15
CA VAL A 203 7.96 0.55 18.85
C VAL A 203 7.26 0.19 17.54
N CYS A 204 8.02 -0.07 16.47
CA CYS A 204 7.45 -0.50 15.18
C CYS A 204 6.70 -1.84 15.30
N CYS A 205 7.27 -2.83 15.99
CA CYS A 205 6.63 -4.13 16.20
C CYS A 205 5.33 -4.00 17.00
N VAL A 206 5.34 -3.25 18.11
CA VAL A 206 4.15 -3.02 18.94
C VAL A 206 3.09 -2.25 18.16
N ALA A 207 3.47 -1.24 17.37
CA ALA A 207 2.55 -0.50 16.52
C ALA A 207 1.88 -1.43 15.49
N TYR A 208 2.67 -2.28 14.82
CA TYR A 208 2.15 -3.24 13.84
C TYR A 208 1.21 -4.27 14.47
N ILE A 209 1.62 -4.89 15.59
CA ILE A 209 0.80 -5.89 16.29
C ILE A 209 -0.50 -5.25 16.77
N SER A 210 -0.45 -4.04 17.33
CA SER A 210 -1.64 -3.30 17.76
C SER A 210 -2.58 -3.01 16.58
N HIS A 211 -2.04 -2.55 15.44
CA HIS A 211 -2.79 -2.28 14.22
C HIS A 211 -3.53 -3.52 13.70
N VAL A 212 -2.79 -4.63 13.55
CA VAL A 212 -3.35 -5.92 13.11
C VAL A 212 -4.39 -6.44 14.10
N THR A 213 -4.12 -6.36 15.40
CA THR A 213 -5.04 -6.81 16.44
C THR A 213 -6.34 -6.03 16.37
N TYR A 214 -6.27 -4.70 16.31
CA TYR A 214 -7.44 -3.82 16.22
C TYR A 214 -8.32 -4.16 15.01
N LEU A 215 -7.74 -4.26 13.81
CA LEU A 215 -8.49 -4.57 12.58
C LEU A 215 -8.97 -6.04 12.51
N THR A 216 -8.39 -6.94 13.30
CA THR A 216 -8.79 -8.36 13.32
C THR A 216 -10.00 -8.60 14.21
N VAL A 217 -10.08 -7.92 15.37
CA VAL A 217 -11.11 -8.18 16.40
C VAL A 217 -12.44 -7.50 16.11
N LEU A 218 -12.46 -6.48 15.25
CA LEU A 218 -13.69 -5.78 14.89
C LEU A 218 -14.61 -6.65 14.02
N PRO A 219 -15.95 -6.54 14.18
CA PRO A 219 -16.90 -7.27 13.33
C PRO A 219 -16.83 -6.91 11.84
N ARG A 220 -16.35 -5.70 11.53
CA ARG A 220 -16.12 -5.19 10.18
C ARG A 220 -14.76 -4.52 10.11
N PHE A 221 -14.11 -4.60 8.96
CA PHE A 221 -12.84 -3.94 8.72
C PHE A 221 -13.01 -2.41 8.74
N ASP A 222 -12.24 -1.72 9.58
CA ASP A 222 -12.28 -0.25 9.66
C ASP A 222 -11.31 0.38 8.65
N TYR A 223 -11.83 0.61 7.44
CA TYR A 223 -11.09 1.24 6.36
C TYR A 223 -10.64 2.66 6.70
N THR A 224 -11.46 3.44 7.41
CA THR A 224 -11.14 4.83 7.77
C THR A 224 -9.92 4.87 8.68
N TYR A 225 -9.91 4.04 9.72
CA TYR A 225 -8.74 3.89 10.59
C TYR A 225 -7.52 3.40 9.81
N ASN A 226 -7.68 2.34 8.99
CA ASN A 226 -6.56 1.79 8.24
C ASN A 226 -5.92 2.83 7.31
N MET A 227 -6.73 3.60 6.59
CA MET A 227 -6.24 4.67 5.72
C MET A 227 -5.54 5.77 6.53
N ALA A 228 -6.14 6.24 7.62
CA ALA A 228 -5.54 7.26 8.48
C ALA A 228 -4.18 6.81 9.07
N PHE A 229 -4.10 5.55 9.53
CA PHE A 229 -2.87 4.96 10.06
C PHE A 229 -1.75 4.92 9.01
N ASN A 230 -2.02 4.32 7.85
CA ASN A 230 -1.03 4.18 6.78
C ASN A 230 -0.60 5.53 6.21
N LEU A 231 -1.55 6.44 6.00
CA LEU A 231 -1.26 7.80 5.53
C LEU A 231 -0.40 8.56 6.54
N GLY A 232 -0.67 8.47 7.84
CA GLY A 232 0.13 9.12 8.87
C GLY A 232 1.58 8.65 8.90
N ILE A 233 1.81 7.33 8.79
CA ILE A 233 3.16 6.75 8.75
C ILE A 233 3.87 7.10 7.44
N GLY A 234 3.17 7.00 6.31
CA GLY A 234 3.70 7.38 4.99
C GLY A 234 4.07 8.85 4.90
N MET A 235 3.26 9.76 5.45
CA MET A 235 3.57 11.19 5.51
C MET A 235 4.77 11.48 6.41
N THR A 236 4.89 10.78 7.55
CA THR A 236 6.08 10.88 8.42
C THR A 236 7.35 10.46 7.67
N HIS A 237 7.29 9.34 6.93
CA HIS A 237 8.36 8.88 6.07
C HIS A 237 8.74 9.96 5.03
N ASN A 238 7.76 10.54 4.35
CA ASN A 238 7.97 11.55 3.33
C ASN A 238 8.58 12.85 3.89
N VAL A 239 8.11 13.32 5.04
CA VAL A 239 8.67 14.49 5.72
C VAL A 239 10.15 14.26 6.04
N LEU A 240 10.54 13.08 6.56
CA LEU A 240 11.93 12.77 6.86
C LEU A 240 12.84 12.82 5.61
N TRP A 241 12.35 12.36 4.46
CA TRP A 241 13.09 12.43 3.20
C TRP A 241 13.12 13.83 2.59
N LEU A 242 12.11 14.67 2.82
CA LEU A 242 12.18 16.09 2.50
C LEU A 242 13.24 16.80 3.35
N LEU A 243 13.27 16.52 4.66
CA LEU A 243 14.30 17.04 5.56
C LEU A 243 15.71 16.61 5.14
N TYR A 244 15.88 15.37 4.66
CA TYR A 244 17.12 14.89 4.06
C TYR A 244 17.52 15.69 2.80
N SER A 245 16.54 16.12 2.01
CA SER A 245 16.76 16.76 0.70
C SER A 245 17.10 18.25 0.77
N LEU A 246 16.87 18.89 1.93
CA LEU A 246 17.08 20.32 2.16
C LEU A 246 18.46 20.82 1.69
N PRO A 247 18.58 22.09 1.28
CA PRO A 247 19.87 22.68 0.90
C PRO A 247 20.86 22.67 2.07
N ALA A 248 22.16 22.76 1.76
CA ALA A 248 23.23 22.71 2.75
C ALA A 248 23.08 23.77 3.87
N SER A 249 22.59 24.96 3.52
CA SER A 249 22.33 26.08 4.44
C SER A 249 21.22 25.80 5.46
N LEU A 250 20.24 24.96 5.13
CA LEU A 250 19.09 24.63 5.97
C LEU A 250 19.16 23.20 6.51
N SER A 251 20.31 22.53 6.39
CA SER A 251 20.46 21.12 6.74
C SER A 251 20.15 20.90 8.23
N LEU A 252 19.07 20.17 8.52
CA LEU A 252 18.67 19.83 9.89
C LEU A 252 19.29 18.51 10.37
N VAL A 253 19.59 17.61 9.44
CA VAL A 253 20.14 16.28 9.72
C VAL A 253 21.57 16.15 9.21
N ARG A 254 22.42 15.46 9.98
CA ARG A 254 23.75 15.07 9.48
C ARG A 254 23.56 13.88 8.54
N ARG A 255 23.76 14.05 7.24
CA ARG A 255 23.49 12.97 6.26
C ARG A 255 24.38 11.75 6.42
N PHE A 256 25.67 11.99 6.68
CA PHE A 256 26.68 10.95 6.87
C PHE A 256 27.50 11.21 8.14
N PRO A 257 27.84 10.17 8.93
CA PRO A 257 28.50 10.37 10.23
C PRO A 257 29.85 11.09 10.16
N GLY A 258 30.65 10.78 9.14
CA GLY A 258 32.01 11.33 8.94
C GLY A 258 32.06 12.58 8.05
N LYS A 259 30.93 13.26 7.83
CA LYS A 259 30.86 14.50 7.06
C LYS A 259 30.22 15.63 7.87
N PRO A 260 30.58 16.89 7.59
CA PRO A 260 29.94 18.03 8.22
C PRO A 260 28.45 18.08 7.88
N LYS A 261 27.65 18.73 8.74
CA LYS A 261 26.19 18.85 8.56
C LYS A 261 25.80 19.52 7.23
N SER A 262 26.65 20.40 6.71
CA SER A 262 26.51 21.09 5.44
C SER A 262 26.76 20.21 4.21
N TYR A 263 27.39 19.03 4.36
CA TYR A 263 27.62 18.14 3.23
C TYR A 263 26.29 17.67 2.63
N ARG A 264 26.16 17.84 1.32
CA ARG A 264 24.98 17.48 0.54
C ARG A 264 25.42 16.84 -0.77
N PRO A 265 25.21 15.53 -0.97
CA PRO A 265 25.53 14.90 -2.24
C PRO A 265 24.58 15.36 -3.35
N THR A 266 25.01 15.27 -4.61
CA THR A 266 24.26 15.72 -5.79
C THR A 266 22.93 14.96 -5.94
N PHE A 267 22.91 13.67 -5.60
CA PHE A 267 21.71 12.83 -5.66
C PHE A 267 20.69 13.11 -4.54
N ALA A 268 21.00 13.95 -3.53
CA ALA A 268 20.07 14.20 -2.42
C ALA A 268 18.71 14.74 -2.88
N SER A 269 18.67 15.50 -3.98
CA SER A 269 17.41 16.00 -4.56
C SER A 269 16.47 14.88 -5.05
N LYS A 270 17.00 13.69 -5.36
CA LYS A 270 16.17 12.55 -5.79
C LYS A 270 15.21 12.11 -4.69
N ALA A 271 15.56 12.26 -3.41
CA ALA A 271 14.62 11.99 -2.32
C ALA A 271 13.42 12.95 -2.33
N ALA A 272 13.62 14.24 -2.64
CA ALA A 272 12.50 15.18 -2.82
C ALA A 272 11.64 14.83 -4.03
N VAL A 273 12.25 14.43 -5.15
CA VAL A 273 11.52 13.95 -6.34
C VAL A 273 10.70 12.70 -6.00
N PHE A 274 11.28 11.75 -5.25
CA PHE A 274 10.55 10.57 -4.77
C PHE A 274 9.34 10.96 -3.92
N VAL A 275 9.49 11.91 -2.99
CA VAL A 275 8.38 12.39 -2.17
C VAL A 275 7.31 13.05 -3.02
N LEU A 276 7.69 13.87 -4.00
CA LEU A 276 6.74 14.50 -4.92
C LEU A 276 5.95 13.44 -5.70
N LEU A 277 6.64 12.45 -6.27
CA LEU A 277 6.02 11.39 -7.06
C LEU A 277 5.11 10.50 -6.21
N THR A 278 5.54 10.09 -5.02
CA THR A 278 4.70 9.29 -4.11
C THR A 278 3.50 10.06 -3.61
N THR A 279 3.65 11.35 -3.29
CA THR A 279 2.51 12.20 -2.88
C THR A 279 1.53 12.36 -4.03
N ALA A 280 2.01 12.62 -5.26
CA ALA A 280 1.15 12.71 -6.44
C ALA A 280 0.43 11.38 -6.73
N ALA A 281 1.12 10.25 -6.57
CA ALA A 281 0.51 8.94 -6.70
C ALA A 281 -0.59 8.74 -5.66
N THR A 282 -0.33 8.99 -4.37
CA THR A 282 -1.34 8.88 -3.29
C THR A 282 -2.57 9.77 -3.53
N VAL A 283 -2.40 10.94 -4.14
CA VAL A 283 -3.54 11.80 -4.51
C VAL A 283 -4.45 11.13 -5.54
N LEU A 284 -3.97 10.18 -6.35
CA LEU A 284 -4.81 9.44 -7.28
C LEU A 284 -5.96 8.71 -6.58
N GLU A 285 -5.72 8.17 -5.39
CA GLU A 285 -6.74 7.47 -4.59
C GLU A 285 -7.92 8.38 -4.21
N LEU A 286 -7.75 9.71 -4.24
CA LEU A 286 -8.81 10.67 -3.87
C LEU A 286 -9.81 10.95 -5.00
N PHE A 287 -9.51 10.61 -6.25
CA PHE A 287 -10.36 10.95 -7.39
C PHE A 287 -11.56 10.00 -7.60
N ASP A 288 -11.65 8.90 -6.84
CA ASP A 288 -12.72 7.86 -6.84
C ASP A 288 -13.73 7.95 -8.01
N PHE A 289 -13.29 7.54 -9.21
CA PHE A 289 -14.08 7.65 -10.45
C PHE A 289 -14.46 6.26 -11.02
N PRO A 290 -15.59 6.16 -11.74
CA PRO A 290 -15.99 4.92 -12.41
C PRO A 290 -14.93 4.44 -13.42
N PRO A 291 -14.61 3.14 -13.47
CA PRO A 291 -13.50 2.62 -14.25
C PRO A 291 -13.67 2.89 -15.74
N TRP A 292 -12.65 3.48 -16.35
CA TRP A 292 -12.52 3.60 -17.80
C TRP A 292 -12.54 2.22 -18.43
N TYR A 293 -13.44 2.06 -19.40
CA TYR A 293 -13.70 0.78 -20.06
C TYR A 293 -13.95 -0.37 -19.07
N ARG A 294 -14.55 -0.06 -17.90
CA ARG A 294 -14.82 -1.01 -16.81
C ARG A 294 -13.58 -1.81 -16.36
N THR A 295 -12.39 -1.24 -16.53
CA THR A 295 -11.12 -1.92 -16.24
C THR A 295 -10.15 -1.06 -15.44
N ILE A 296 -10.02 0.23 -15.78
CA ILE A 296 -9.02 1.14 -15.18
C ILE A 296 -9.72 2.20 -14.34
N ASP A 297 -9.54 2.16 -13.04
CA ASP A 297 -10.00 3.16 -12.08
C ASP A 297 -8.85 3.94 -11.42
N ALA A 298 -9.20 4.85 -10.51
CA ALA A 298 -8.25 5.62 -9.70
C ALA A 298 -7.25 4.72 -8.95
N HIS A 299 -7.74 3.62 -8.37
CA HIS A 299 -6.92 2.69 -7.59
C HIS A 299 -5.88 1.99 -8.46
N SER A 300 -6.28 1.39 -9.58
CA SER A 300 -5.35 0.75 -10.52
C SER A 300 -4.31 1.74 -11.09
N LEU A 301 -4.65 3.02 -11.28
CA LEU A 301 -3.68 4.03 -11.68
C LEU A 301 -2.66 4.33 -10.56
N TRP A 302 -3.06 4.30 -9.29
CA TRP A 302 -2.14 4.38 -8.16
C TRP A 302 -1.15 3.21 -8.17
N HIS A 303 -1.62 1.98 -8.41
CA HIS A 303 -0.75 0.80 -8.59
C HIS A 303 0.23 1.02 -9.75
N LEU A 304 -0.25 1.47 -10.91
CA LEU A 304 0.59 1.73 -12.07
C LEU A 304 1.66 2.79 -11.79
N ALA A 305 1.30 3.88 -11.10
CA ALA A 305 2.20 4.99 -10.80
C ALA A 305 3.30 4.57 -9.81
N THR A 306 3.00 3.74 -8.83
CA THR A 306 3.96 3.30 -7.79
C THR A 306 5.05 2.38 -8.33
N ALA A 307 4.79 1.61 -9.39
CA ALA A 307 5.76 0.70 -10.00
C ALA A 307 7.08 1.37 -10.48
N PRO A 308 7.06 2.38 -11.37
CA PRO A 308 8.28 3.08 -11.76
C PRO A 308 8.90 3.89 -10.61
N ILE A 309 8.09 4.36 -9.65
CA ILE A 309 8.58 5.05 -8.44
C ILE A 309 9.43 4.10 -7.59
N ALA A 310 9.04 2.82 -7.45
CA ALA A 310 9.85 1.83 -6.75
C ALA A 310 11.23 1.66 -7.40
N ALA A 311 11.28 1.58 -8.74
CA ALA A 311 12.54 1.50 -9.48
C ALA A 311 13.46 2.71 -9.22
N PHE A 312 12.88 3.91 -9.29
CA PHE A 312 13.57 5.16 -8.97
C PHE A 312 14.09 5.17 -7.53
N TRP A 313 13.29 4.67 -6.59
CA TRP A 313 13.67 4.61 -5.18
C TRP A 313 14.88 3.71 -4.93
N TYR A 314 14.90 2.49 -5.48
CA TYR A 314 16.07 1.62 -5.37
C TYR A 314 17.33 2.23 -5.98
N GLN A 315 17.20 2.95 -7.09
CA GLN A 315 18.33 3.65 -7.70
C GLN A 315 18.89 4.72 -6.75
N PHE A 316 18.03 5.51 -6.11
CA PHE A 316 18.45 6.45 -5.07
C PHE A 316 19.13 5.74 -3.89
N LEU A 317 18.54 4.66 -3.35
CA LEU A 317 19.13 3.92 -2.22
C LEU A 317 20.53 3.35 -2.54
N ILE A 318 20.73 2.92 -3.78
CA ILE A 318 22.04 2.44 -4.26
C ILE A 318 23.04 3.60 -4.36
N GLU A 319 22.65 4.74 -4.93
CA GLU A 319 23.52 5.93 -4.99
C GLU A 319 23.86 6.43 -3.58
N ASP A 320 22.88 6.48 -2.68
CA ASP A 320 23.07 6.83 -1.28
C ASP A 320 24.14 5.93 -0.64
N SER A 321 24.07 4.61 -0.87
CA SER A 321 24.99 3.62 -0.30
C SER A 321 26.38 3.61 -0.92
N LEU A 322 26.53 4.12 -2.15
CA LEU A 322 27.79 4.14 -2.89
C LEU A 322 28.57 5.44 -2.70
N ASP A 323 28.00 6.44 -2.03
CA ASP A 323 28.70 7.69 -1.69
C ASP A 323 29.94 7.39 -0.84
N ASP A 324 31.08 7.99 -1.20
CA ASP A 324 32.36 7.79 -0.51
C ASP A 324 32.33 8.20 0.97
N SER A 325 31.34 9.00 1.39
CA SER A 325 31.11 9.39 2.78
C SER A 325 30.76 8.22 3.71
N TRP A 326 30.39 7.06 3.16
CA TRP A 326 30.26 5.82 3.94
C TRP A 326 31.61 5.16 4.25
N ARG A 327 32.66 5.43 3.45
CA ARG A 327 33.97 4.77 3.55
C ARG A 327 34.85 5.40 4.63
N THR A 328 34.74 6.71 4.86
CA THR A 328 35.51 7.42 5.90
C THR A 328 35.16 6.99 7.34
N ALA A 329 34.10 6.21 7.53
CA ALA A 329 33.80 5.57 8.82
C ALA A 329 34.65 4.30 9.10
N LYS A 330 35.55 3.90 8.19
CA LYS A 330 36.43 2.72 8.34
C LYS A 330 37.79 3.03 8.96
N SER A 331 38.15 4.30 9.13
CA SER A 331 39.51 4.74 9.50
C SER A 331 39.64 5.32 10.92
N GLU A 332 38.68 5.08 11.81
CA GLU A 332 38.76 5.45 13.24
C GLU A 332 38.46 4.25 14.14
#